data_AF-A0A1I7S205-F1
#
_entry.id   AF-A0A1I7S205-F1
#
_cell.length_a   1.000
_cell.length_b   1.000
_cell.length_c   1.000
_cell.angle_alpha   90.00
_cell.angle_beta   90.00
_cell.angle_gamma   90.00
#
_symmetry.space_group_name_H-M   'P 1'
#
loop_
_entity.id
_entity.type
_entity.pdbx_description
1 polymer ?
#
loop_
_entity_poly.entity_id
_entity_poly.type
_entity_poly.pdbx_seq_one_letter_code
_entity_poly.pdbx_strand_id
1 'polypeptide(L)'
;MCSPLFRKKFGFERAPGIIRPDAKSVTNLKLRMGRPTSVKDVDQTEVVQKIADFLKKSGKVKVPEWADLVKLASHKELAPVDPDWYFTRTASIARRLYIRNPAGVGALRKVYGGNKRRGSRPNHFNRASGSVLRKALQTLEGIKWVEKHASGGRVLSKQGRQDLDRIASQIVNGDKQ
;
A
#
# COMPACT_ATOMS: atom_id res chain seq x y z
N MET A 1 -32.86 49.72 1.09
CA MET A 1 -31.87 49.57 2.18
C MET A 1 -32.64 49.63 3.49
N CYS A 2 -32.65 48.53 4.25
CA CYS A 2 -33.40 48.43 5.50
C CYS A 2 -32.41 48.31 6.66
N SER A 3 -32.60 49.13 7.70
CA SER A 3 -31.62 49.43 8.74
C SER A 3 -31.08 48.20 9.51
N PRO A 4 -29.80 48.21 9.93
CA PRO A 4 -29.11 47.09 10.58
C PRO A 4 -29.63 46.72 11.98
N LEU A 5 -30.60 47.45 12.54
CA LEU A 5 -31.20 47.20 13.86
C LEU A 5 -32.34 46.17 13.85
N PHE A 6 -32.97 45.89 12.70
CA PHE A 6 -34.06 44.88 12.64
C PHE A 6 -33.52 43.44 12.69
N ARG A 7 -32.26 43.25 12.25
CA ARG A 7 -31.60 41.93 12.20
C ARG A 7 -31.18 41.38 13.57
N LYS A 8 -31.19 42.21 14.63
CA LYS A 8 -30.88 41.80 16.02
C LYS A 8 -32.10 41.32 16.81
N LYS A 9 -33.34 41.63 16.40
CA LYS A 9 -34.56 41.21 17.13
C LYS A 9 -35.09 39.83 16.71
N PHE A 10 -34.84 39.41 15.48
CA PHE A 10 -35.17 38.07 15.01
C PHE A 10 -33.86 37.37 14.65
N GLY A 11 -33.35 36.55 15.58
CA GLY A 11 -32.09 35.82 15.44
C GLY A 11 -32.06 34.93 14.20
N PHE A 12 -31.62 35.50 13.08
CA PHE A 12 -31.38 34.81 11.83
C PHE A 12 -29.96 35.13 11.36
N GLU A 13 -29.00 34.72 12.17
CA GLU A 13 -27.62 34.53 11.72
C GLU A 13 -27.58 33.28 10.86
N ARG A 14 -27.31 33.48 9.56
CA ARG A 14 -26.87 32.39 8.68
C ARG A 14 -25.58 31.86 9.26
N ALA A 15 -25.65 30.69 9.90
CA ALA A 15 -24.48 29.98 10.41
C ALA A 15 -23.47 29.79 9.24
N PRO A 16 -22.24 30.32 9.35
CA PRO A 16 -21.20 30.00 8.39
C PRO A 16 -20.85 28.52 8.54
N GLY A 17 -21.08 27.78 7.45
CA GLY A 17 -20.40 26.53 7.13
C GLY A 17 -20.31 25.51 8.25
N ILE A 18 -21.30 24.60 8.31
CA ILE A 18 -21.04 23.26 8.82
C ILE A 18 -19.92 22.70 7.94
N ILE A 19 -18.68 22.73 8.45
CA ILE A 19 -17.60 21.89 7.95
C ILE A 19 -18.14 20.48 8.10
N ARG A 20 -18.61 19.89 7.00
CA ARG A 20 -18.93 18.47 6.96
C ARG A 20 -17.66 17.77 7.45
N PRO A 21 -17.70 16.97 8.52
CA PRO A 21 -16.55 16.17 8.87
C PRO A 21 -16.19 15.34 7.64
N ASP A 22 -14.95 15.44 7.18
CA ASP A 22 -14.42 14.62 6.10
C ASP A 22 -14.83 13.16 6.36
N ALA A 23 -15.31 12.44 5.33
CA ALA A 23 -15.80 11.07 5.49
C ALA A 23 -14.78 10.10 6.15
N LYS A 24 -13.51 10.49 6.22
CA LYS A 24 -12.40 9.79 6.88
C LYS A 24 -12.36 9.96 8.41
N SER A 25 -13.04 10.95 8.99
CA SER A 25 -13.07 11.17 10.44
C SER A 25 -14.25 10.45 11.13
N VAL A 26 -15.37 10.24 10.44
CA VAL A 26 -16.55 9.54 10.97
C VAL A 26 -16.42 8.01 10.97
N THR A 27 -15.59 7.43 10.08
CA THR A 27 -15.26 5.99 10.11
C THR A 27 -14.22 5.65 11.18
N ASN A 28 -13.39 6.60 11.59
CA ASN A 28 -12.31 6.40 12.55
C ASN A 28 -12.79 6.24 14.01
N LEU A 29 -13.96 6.79 14.37
CA LEU A 29 -14.49 6.66 15.73
C LEU A 29 -15.29 5.38 15.97
N LYS A 30 -15.74 4.67 14.93
CA LYS A 30 -16.56 3.45 15.06
C LYS A 30 -15.76 2.14 15.05
N LEU A 31 -14.43 2.22 14.92
CA LEU A 31 -13.48 1.11 15.06
C LEU A 31 -12.88 1.00 16.46
N ARG A 32 -13.26 1.88 17.39
CA ARG A 32 -12.86 1.77 18.78
C ARG A 32 -13.64 0.62 19.44
N MET A 33 -12.88 -0.43 19.78
CA MET A 33 -13.20 -1.53 20.69
C MET A 33 -13.87 -2.76 20.07
N GLY A 34 -13.06 -3.83 19.91
CA GLY A 34 -13.54 -5.21 20.06
C GLY A 34 -13.36 -6.17 18.88
N ARG A 35 -12.94 -5.72 17.69
CA ARG A 35 -12.66 -6.63 16.56
C ARG A 35 -11.17 -6.77 16.29
N PRO A 36 -10.64 -8.00 16.06
CA PRO A 36 -9.29 -8.16 15.55
C PRO A 36 -9.19 -7.45 14.21
N THR A 37 -8.23 -6.54 14.08
CA THR A 37 -8.00 -5.76 12.86
C THR A 37 -7.12 -6.55 11.93
N SER A 38 -7.55 -6.67 10.67
CA SER A 38 -6.80 -7.36 9.63
C SER A 38 -6.29 -6.37 8.58
N VAL A 39 -5.30 -6.78 7.80
CA VAL A 39 -4.77 -6.01 6.65
C VAL A 39 -5.85 -5.60 5.64
N LYS A 40 -7.00 -6.28 5.63
CA LYS A 40 -8.12 -5.96 4.74
C LYS A 40 -8.96 -4.78 5.21
N ASP A 41 -8.86 -4.42 6.49
CA ASP A 41 -9.72 -3.42 7.13
C ASP A 41 -9.12 -2.01 7.12
N VAL A 42 -7.89 -1.86 6.62
CA VAL A 42 -7.10 -0.61 6.62
C VAL A 42 -6.85 -0.14 5.19
N ASP A 43 -6.66 1.18 4.99
CA ASP A 43 -6.33 1.74 3.69
C ASP A 43 -5.07 1.10 3.10
N GLN A 44 -5.14 0.81 1.80
CA GLN A 44 -4.06 0.11 1.10
C GLN A 44 -2.76 0.93 1.09
N THR A 45 -2.85 2.24 0.94
CA THR A 45 -1.68 3.11 0.77
C THR A 45 -0.93 3.23 2.08
N GLU A 46 -1.67 3.48 3.16
CA GLU A 46 -1.15 3.63 4.52
C GLU A 46 -0.46 2.35 5.00
N VAL A 47 -1.08 1.19 4.79
CA VAL A 47 -0.48 -0.11 5.15
C VAL A 47 0.84 -0.35 4.42
N VAL A 48 0.89 -0.05 3.11
CA VAL A 48 2.10 -0.29 2.31
C VAL A 48 3.25 0.62 2.76
N GLN A 49 2.95 1.89 3.11
CA GLN A 49 3.94 2.82 3.64
C GLN A 49 4.48 2.35 4.99
N LYS A 50 3.62 1.97 5.93
CA LYS A 50 4.03 1.50 7.25
C LYS A 50 4.82 0.20 7.21
N ILE A 51 4.48 -0.72 6.31
CA ILE A 51 5.28 -1.93 6.09
C ILE A 51 6.65 -1.55 5.51
N ALA A 52 6.73 -0.58 4.58
CA ALA A 52 8.00 -0.12 4.05
C ALA A 52 8.88 0.49 5.15
N ASP A 53 8.29 1.31 6.04
CA ASP A 53 8.99 1.88 7.19
C ASP A 53 9.45 0.81 8.18
N PHE A 54 8.63 -0.20 8.44
CA PHE A 54 9.02 -1.35 9.27
C PHE A 54 10.21 -2.09 8.66
N LEU A 55 10.18 -2.32 7.35
CA LEU A 55 11.27 -2.99 6.64
C LEU A 55 12.57 -2.18 6.69
N LYS A 56 12.50 -0.85 6.58
CA LYS A 56 13.64 0.05 6.76
C LYS A 56 14.20 -0.03 8.18
N LYS A 57 13.34 0.12 9.20
CA LYS A 57 13.72 0.03 10.61
C LYS A 57 14.34 -1.32 10.96
N SER A 58 13.88 -2.40 10.32
CA SER A 58 14.39 -3.75 10.57
C SER A 58 15.81 -3.97 10.05
N GLY A 59 16.28 -3.20 9.05
CA GLY A 59 17.61 -3.35 8.44
C GLY A 59 17.90 -4.70 7.76
N LYS A 60 16.93 -5.61 7.71
CA LYS A 60 17.12 -7.00 7.21
C LYS A 60 16.90 -7.14 5.71
N VAL A 61 16.42 -6.09 5.03
CA VAL A 61 16.20 -6.12 3.58
C VAL A 61 17.50 -5.82 2.85
N LYS A 62 17.97 -6.80 2.08
CA LYS A 62 19.08 -6.59 1.14
C LYS A 62 18.55 -5.90 -0.12
N VAL A 63 18.87 -4.62 -0.27
CA VAL A 63 18.62 -3.91 -1.53
C VAL A 63 19.62 -4.42 -2.57
N PRO A 64 19.17 -4.82 -3.78
CA PRO A 64 20.07 -5.27 -4.82
C PRO A 64 20.86 -4.10 -5.41
N GLU A 65 22.13 -4.35 -5.75
CA GLU A 65 23.07 -3.35 -6.31
C GLU A 65 22.55 -2.63 -7.56
N TRP A 66 21.84 -3.35 -8.43
CA TRP A 66 21.28 -2.77 -9.66
C TRP A 66 20.00 -1.93 -9.42
N ALA A 67 19.51 -1.78 -8.18
CA ALA A 67 18.25 -1.09 -7.90
C ALA A 67 18.21 0.35 -8.44
N ASP A 68 19.34 1.03 -8.49
CA ASP A 68 19.40 2.44 -8.91
C ASP A 68 19.44 2.61 -10.44
N LEU A 69 19.77 1.55 -11.17
CA LEU A 69 19.95 1.59 -12.63
C LEU A 69 18.69 1.14 -13.40
N VAL A 70 17.77 0.44 -12.75
CA VAL A 70 16.69 -0.26 -13.45
C VAL A 70 15.36 0.48 -13.43
N LYS A 71 14.59 0.25 -14.49
CA LYS A 71 13.14 0.49 -14.48
C LYS A 71 12.36 -0.75 -14.06
N LEU A 72 11.18 -0.53 -13.47
CA LEU A 72 10.34 -1.61 -12.95
C LEU A 72 9.71 -2.49 -14.03
N ALA A 73 9.49 -1.96 -15.22
CA ALA A 73 8.87 -2.70 -16.32
C ALA A 73 9.24 -2.09 -17.68
N SER A 74 9.12 -2.89 -18.74
CA SER A 74 9.42 -2.46 -20.11
C SER A 74 8.45 -1.39 -20.65
N HIS A 75 7.27 -1.27 -20.05
CA HIS A 75 6.23 -0.31 -20.43
C HIS A 75 6.31 1.01 -19.66
N LYS A 76 7.21 1.11 -18.68
CA LYS A 76 7.50 2.38 -18.00
C LYS A 76 8.59 3.11 -18.78
N GLU A 77 8.37 4.40 -19.00
CA GLU A 77 9.31 5.27 -19.71
C GLU A 77 10.40 5.76 -18.76
N LEU A 78 10.02 6.17 -17.55
CA LEU A 78 10.93 6.66 -16.52
C LEU A 78 11.21 5.61 -15.43
N ALA A 79 12.35 5.76 -14.79
CA ALA A 79 12.72 5.03 -13.57
C ALA A 79 11.84 5.51 -12.38
N PRO A 80 11.75 4.72 -11.30
CA PRO A 80 11.11 5.17 -10.05
C PRO A 80 11.74 6.46 -9.54
N VAL A 81 10.89 7.40 -9.10
CA VAL A 81 11.34 8.70 -8.55
C VAL A 81 11.83 8.54 -7.12
N ASP A 82 11.20 7.66 -6.34
CA ASP A 82 11.55 7.45 -4.94
C ASP A 82 12.81 6.58 -4.82
N PRO A 83 13.84 6.96 -4.05
CA PRO A 83 15.03 6.13 -3.84
C PRO A 83 14.67 4.83 -3.06
N ASP A 84 13.68 4.89 -2.19
CA ASP A 84 13.20 3.76 -1.39
C ASP A 84 12.15 2.89 -2.09
N TRP A 85 12.04 3.00 -3.41
CA TRP A 85 11.01 2.30 -4.19
C TRP A 85 11.03 0.78 -3.96
N TYR A 86 12.20 0.20 -3.65
CA TYR A 86 12.37 -1.23 -3.43
C TYR A 86 11.62 -1.72 -2.18
N PHE A 87 11.63 -0.93 -1.11
CA PHE A 87 10.89 -1.23 0.12
C PHE A 87 9.39 -1.17 -0.11
N THR A 88 8.92 -0.10 -0.76
CA THR A 88 7.51 0.06 -1.14
C THR A 88 7.02 -1.07 -2.05
N ARG A 89 7.86 -1.50 -3.00
CA ARG A 89 7.56 -2.62 -3.89
C ARG A 89 7.45 -3.93 -3.12
N THR A 90 8.37 -4.17 -2.19
CA THR A 90 8.41 -5.38 -1.36
C THR A 90 7.20 -5.43 -0.42
N ALA A 91 6.85 -4.31 0.20
CA ALA A 91 5.65 -4.15 1.02
C ALA A 91 4.36 -4.42 0.23
N SER A 92 4.24 -3.88 -0.98
CA SER A 92 3.11 -4.12 -1.87
C SER A 92 2.94 -5.61 -2.21
N ILE A 93 4.06 -6.31 -2.44
CA ILE A 93 4.05 -7.75 -2.72
C ILE A 93 3.62 -8.54 -1.48
N ALA A 94 4.11 -8.19 -0.29
CA ALA A 94 3.71 -8.82 0.97
C ALA A 94 2.20 -8.71 1.21
N ARG A 95 1.62 -7.51 1.01
CA ARG A 95 0.16 -7.32 1.06
C ARG A 95 -0.57 -8.15 0.01
N ARG A 96 -0.04 -8.25 -1.21
CA ARG A 96 -0.69 -9.05 -2.26
C ARG A 96 -0.73 -10.53 -1.91
N LEU A 97 0.36 -11.06 -1.33
CA LEU A 97 0.44 -12.44 -0.84
C LEU A 97 -0.56 -12.70 0.29
N TYR A 98 -0.79 -11.72 1.16
CA TYR A 98 -1.80 -11.82 2.22
C TYR A 98 -3.22 -12.03 1.66
N ILE A 99 -3.57 -11.35 0.56
CA ILE A 99 -4.92 -11.40 -0.01
C ILE A 99 -5.11 -12.59 -0.94
N ARG A 100 -4.12 -12.88 -1.79
CA ARG A 100 -4.18 -13.94 -2.82
C ARG A 100 -3.01 -14.89 -2.61
N ASN A 101 -3.32 -16.03 -2.00
CA ASN A 101 -2.39 -17.12 -1.75
C ASN A 101 -2.86 -18.38 -2.51
N PRO A 102 -2.00 -19.15 -3.21
CA PRO A 102 -0.56 -18.96 -3.50
C PRO A 102 -0.28 -18.04 -4.71
N ALA A 103 0.86 -17.33 -4.71
CA ALA A 103 1.25 -16.48 -5.84
C ALA A 103 2.62 -16.84 -6.44
N GLY A 104 2.66 -16.98 -7.76
CA GLY A 104 3.89 -17.11 -8.55
C GLY A 104 4.36 -15.79 -9.15
N VAL A 105 5.61 -15.75 -9.62
CA VAL A 105 6.18 -14.56 -10.29
C VAL A 105 5.35 -14.18 -11.52
N GLY A 106 4.83 -15.15 -12.27
CA GLY A 106 3.98 -14.91 -13.45
C GLY A 106 2.68 -14.17 -13.12
N ALA A 107 2.05 -14.49 -11.98
CA ALA A 107 0.84 -13.80 -11.52
C ALA A 107 1.15 -12.36 -11.13
N LEU A 108 2.23 -12.14 -10.38
CA LEU A 108 2.67 -10.78 -10.00
C LEU A 108 3.05 -9.94 -11.23
N ARG A 109 3.66 -10.56 -12.25
CA ARG A 109 3.97 -9.89 -13.52
C ARG A 109 2.73 -9.39 -14.27
N LYS A 110 1.57 -10.05 -14.09
CA LYS A 110 0.29 -9.58 -14.61
C LYS A 110 -0.28 -8.44 -13.74
N VAL A 111 -0.23 -8.58 -12.41
CA VAL A 111 -0.75 -7.57 -11.47
C VAL A 111 -0.03 -6.22 -11.61
N TYR A 112 1.30 -6.24 -11.70
CA TYR A 112 2.11 -5.03 -11.91
C TYR A 112 2.33 -4.70 -13.39
N GLY A 113 1.72 -5.48 -14.29
CA GLY A 113 1.74 -5.21 -15.72
C GLY A 113 0.93 -3.97 -16.07
N GLY A 114 1.11 -3.48 -17.28
CA GLY A 114 0.47 -2.25 -17.72
C GLY A 114 0.45 -2.14 -19.22
N ASN A 115 -0.30 -1.17 -19.72
CA ASN A 115 -0.38 -0.91 -21.14
C ASN A 115 0.87 -0.16 -21.61
N LYS A 116 1.56 -0.66 -22.64
CA LYS A 116 2.71 0.04 -23.22
C LYS A 116 2.22 1.01 -24.29
N ARG A 117 2.56 2.30 -24.12
CA ARG A 117 2.33 3.32 -25.15
C ARG A 117 3.27 3.04 -26.32
N ARG A 118 2.70 2.91 -27.53
CA ARG A 118 3.47 2.66 -28.78
C ARG A 118 3.43 3.83 -29.76
N GLY A 119 3.21 5.04 -29.25
CA GLY A 119 3.06 6.24 -30.08
C GLY A 119 1.78 6.17 -30.91
N SER A 120 1.93 6.04 -32.23
CA SER A 120 0.81 5.96 -33.18
C SER A 120 0.16 4.58 -33.28
N ARG A 121 0.84 3.50 -32.85
CA ARG A 121 0.30 2.13 -32.94
C ARG A 121 -0.61 1.83 -31.74
N PRO A 122 -1.63 0.95 -31.88
CA PRO A 122 -2.47 0.54 -30.77
C PRO A 122 -1.67 0.03 -29.57
N ASN A 123 -2.18 0.35 -28.39
CA ASN A 123 -1.53 -0.02 -27.14
C ASN A 123 -1.78 -1.50 -26.81
N HIS A 124 -0.73 -2.20 -26.37
CA HIS A 124 -0.81 -3.59 -25.94
C HIS A 124 -0.35 -3.78 -24.50
N PHE A 125 -0.99 -4.73 -23.81
CA PHE A 125 -0.63 -5.10 -22.46
C PHE A 125 0.75 -5.76 -22.40
N ASN A 126 1.65 -5.16 -21.61
CA ASN A 126 2.99 -5.67 -21.35
C ASN A 126 3.14 -6.06 -19.87
N ARG A 127 3.68 -7.25 -19.65
CA ARG A 127 3.98 -7.79 -18.32
C ARG A 127 5.10 -6.99 -17.63
N ALA A 128 5.07 -6.95 -16.31
CA ALA A 128 6.15 -6.35 -15.52
C ALA A 128 7.47 -7.15 -15.63
N SER A 129 8.57 -6.55 -15.17
CA SER A 129 9.86 -7.21 -15.09
C SER A 129 9.80 -8.40 -14.12
N GLY A 130 10.33 -9.55 -14.56
CA GLY A 130 10.39 -10.74 -13.73
C GLY A 130 11.50 -10.68 -12.69
N SER A 131 12.61 -10.02 -13.01
CA SER A 131 13.82 -9.97 -12.17
C SER A 131 13.57 -9.21 -10.86
N VAL A 132 12.95 -8.03 -10.93
CA VAL A 132 12.62 -7.22 -9.74
C VAL A 132 11.70 -7.99 -8.80
N LEU A 133 10.61 -8.54 -9.33
CA LEU A 133 9.62 -9.30 -8.55
C LEU A 133 10.22 -10.57 -7.95
N ARG A 134 11.08 -11.28 -8.69
CA ARG A 134 11.75 -12.48 -8.18
C ARG A 134 12.69 -12.15 -7.02
N LYS A 135 13.45 -11.06 -7.14
CA LYS A 135 14.40 -10.62 -6.11
C LYS A 135 13.70 -10.12 -4.86
N ALA A 136 12.62 -9.34 -5.01
CA ALA A 136 11.77 -8.93 -3.88
C ALA A 136 11.16 -10.12 -3.12
N LEU A 137 10.86 -11.23 -3.81
CA LEU A 137 10.40 -12.45 -3.13
C LEU A 137 11.54 -13.20 -2.44
N GLN A 138 12.74 -13.22 -3.03
CA GLN A 138 13.93 -13.80 -2.40
C GLN A 138 14.34 -13.02 -1.14
N THR A 139 14.20 -11.70 -1.12
CA THR A 139 14.46 -10.90 0.08
C THR A 139 13.44 -11.19 1.19
N LEU A 140 12.16 -11.34 0.84
CA LEU A 140 11.12 -11.77 1.77
C LEU A 140 11.31 -13.20 2.30
N GLU A 141 11.85 -14.11 1.46
CA GLU A 141 12.28 -15.44 1.88
C GLU A 141 13.43 -15.34 2.90
N GLY A 142 14.38 -14.42 2.71
CA GLY A 142 15.47 -14.17 3.66
C GLY A 142 15.02 -13.66 5.04
N ILE A 143 13.88 -12.94 5.09
CA ILE A 143 13.26 -12.43 6.32
C ILE A 143 12.34 -13.50 6.96
N LYS A 144 12.13 -14.64 6.30
CA LYS A 144 11.20 -15.73 6.69
C LYS A 144 9.72 -15.31 6.74
N TRP A 145 9.37 -14.24 6.04
CA TRP A 145 7.97 -13.85 5.86
C TRP A 145 7.26 -14.66 4.77
N VAL A 146 8.02 -15.18 3.81
CA VAL A 146 7.50 -15.95 2.69
C VAL A 146 8.16 -17.31 2.64
N GLU A 147 7.34 -18.34 2.46
CA GLU A 147 7.75 -19.73 2.32
C GLU A 147 7.42 -20.23 0.91
N LYS A 148 8.19 -21.22 0.46
CA LYS A 148 7.92 -21.92 -0.80
C LYS A 148 6.91 -23.02 -0.51
N HIS A 149 5.84 -23.06 -1.27
CA HIS A 149 4.82 -24.09 -1.13
C HIS A 149 5.18 -25.34 -1.95
N ALA A 150 4.87 -26.53 -1.42
CA ALA A 150 5.17 -27.81 -2.06
C ALA A 150 4.49 -27.97 -3.43
N SER A 151 3.26 -27.45 -3.59
CA SER A 151 2.50 -27.46 -4.86
C SER A 151 2.93 -26.37 -5.85
N GLY A 152 4.01 -25.64 -5.54
CA GLY A 152 4.51 -24.52 -6.33
C GLY A 152 3.93 -23.17 -5.90
N GLY A 153 4.69 -22.11 -6.21
CA GLY A 153 4.37 -20.74 -5.79
C GLY A 153 4.95 -20.40 -4.41
N ARG A 154 4.55 -19.21 -3.94
CA ARG A 154 5.01 -18.64 -2.67
C ARG A 154 3.82 -18.30 -1.81
N VAL A 155 3.95 -18.68 -0.54
CA VAL A 155 2.93 -18.54 0.49
C VAL A 155 3.47 -17.65 1.59
N LEU A 156 2.60 -16.84 2.18
CA LEU A 156 2.94 -16.05 3.35
C LEU A 156 3.05 -16.99 4.58
N SER A 157 4.14 -16.89 5.34
CA SER A 157 4.35 -17.66 6.56
C SER A 157 3.41 -17.19 7.69
N LYS A 158 3.26 -18.01 8.73
CA LYS A 158 2.49 -17.63 9.94
C LYS A 158 3.07 -16.37 10.60
N GLN A 159 4.40 -16.24 10.61
CA GLN A 159 5.09 -15.06 11.14
C GLN A 159 4.78 -13.82 10.30
N GLY A 160 4.89 -13.91 8.97
CA GLY A 160 4.56 -12.80 8.09
C GLY A 160 3.10 -12.34 8.21
N ARG A 161 2.15 -13.27 8.44
CA ARG A 161 0.75 -12.94 8.70
C ARG A 161 0.60 -12.12 10.00
N GLN A 162 1.20 -12.60 11.08
CA GLN A 162 1.09 -11.98 12.40
C GLN A 162 1.72 -10.58 12.44
N ASP A 163 2.87 -10.40 11.78
CA ASP A 163 3.53 -9.10 11.72
C ASP A 163 2.69 -8.08 10.94
N LEU A 164 2.08 -8.50 9.83
CA LEU A 164 1.19 -7.64 9.05
C LEU A 164 -0.09 -7.25 9.81
N ASP A 165 -0.69 -8.18 10.54
CA ASP A 165 -1.87 -7.90 11.37
C ASP A 165 -1.51 -6.99 12.56
N ARG A 166 -0.30 -7.11 13.12
CA ARG A 166 0.21 -6.18 14.15
C ARG A 166 0.38 -4.76 13.60
N ILE A 167 0.95 -4.62 12.39
CA ILE A 167 1.09 -3.32 11.73
C ILE A 167 -0.29 -2.72 11.41
N ALA A 168 -1.26 -3.53 10.98
CA ALA A 168 -2.63 -3.07 10.76
C ALA A 168 -3.26 -2.56 12.07
N SER A 169 -3.03 -3.26 13.18
CA SER A 169 -3.47 -2.82 14.51
C SER A 169 -2.85 -1.47 14.92
N GLN A 170 -1.57 -1.26 14.64
CA GLN A 170 -0.87 0.00 14.93
C GLN A 170 -1.48 1.19 14.20
N ILE A 171 -1.83 1.02 12.91
CA ILE A 171 -2.47 2.06 12.10
C ILE A 171 -3.82 2.46 12.69
N VAL A 172 -4.67 1.48 13.04
CA VAL A 172 -6.02 1.75 13.58
C VAL A 172 -5.95 2.42 14.96
N ASN A 173 -4.96 2.07 15.78
CA ASN A 173 -4.76 2.69 17.08
C ASN A 173 -4.19 4.12 16.97
N GLY A 174 -3.79 4.54 15.77
CA GLY A 174 -3.11 5.79 15.51
C GLY A 174 -1.70 5.73 16.05
N ASP A 175 -0.71 5.67 15.17
CA ASP A 175 0.69 5.73 15.56
C ASP A 175 0.97 7.08 16.26
N LYS A 176 0.87 7.05 17.58
CA LYS A 176 1.60 7.95 18.49
C LYS A 176 3.07 7.57 18.36
N GLN A 177 3.76 8.26 17.45
CA GLN A 177 5.21 8.30 17.43
C GLN A 177 5.66 9.57 18.16
#